data_AF-A0A0B7BT74-F1
#
_entry.id   AF-A0A0B7BT74-F1
#
_cell.length_a   1.000
_cell.length_b   1.000
_cell.length_c   1.000
_cell.angle_alpha   90.00
_cell.angle_beta   90.00
_cell.angle_gamma   90.00
#
_symmetry.space_group_name_H-M   'P 1'
#
loop_
_entity.id
_entity.type
_entity.pdbx_description
1 polymer ?
#
loop_
_entity_poly.entity_id
_entity_poly.type
_entity_poly.pdbx_seq_one_letter_code
_entity_poly.pdbx_strand_id
1 'polypeptide(L)'
;FLHHSNVDRLAVIFKEIRKLRGVYKADDDFDICDVKGFLSPLEPFKRDSNPFPLTKENSSPLKTTDYSVFGYSYDDLTLNGLDAAHIVNLIKDRQSHDRAFADFRLHNIGGSADVRVKVCLDSDAEEDTGDQCEHAGDFFILGGPIEMDWSFSRPYHFEITKTVQKLGLPLDGNYHVEADIFSINGTKLPSNILPHPTVNFRPAVG
;
A
#
# COMPACT_ATOMS: atom_id res chain seq x y z
N PHE A 1 17.32 5.58 -8.09
CA PHE A 1 16.92 6.85 -8.76
C PHE A 1 15.73 6.63 -9.70
N LEU A 2 15.88 5.93 -10.83
CA LEU A 2 14.80 5.73 -11.82
C LEU A 2 13.48 5.19 -11.23
N HIS A 3 13.55 4.17 -10.38
CA HIS A 3 12.37 3.63 -9.70
C HIS A 3 11.64 4.73 -8.89
N HIS A 4 12.37 5.52 -8.11
CA HIS A 4 11.79 6.59 -7.31
C HIS A 4 11.28 7.77 -8.14
N SER A 5 11.85 8.06 -9.31
CA SER A 5 11.26 9.03 -10.25
C SER A 5 9.87 8.58 -10.70
N ASN A 6 9.69 7.28 -10.97
CA ASN A 6 8.35 6.77 -11.29
C ASN A 6 7.42 6.75 -10.07
N VAL A 7 7.90 6.40 -8.87
CA VAL A 7 7.08 6.44 -7.65
C VAL A 7 6.64 7.86 -7.32
N ASP A 8 7.51 8.84 -7.47
CA ASP A 8 7.19 10.26 -7.29
C ASP A 8 6.18 10.76 -8.34
N ARG A 9 6.37 10.38 -9.62
CA ARG A 9 5.35 10.59 -10.66
C ARG A 9 3.99 9.98 -10.29
N LEU A 10 3.94 8.77 -9.75
CA LEU A 10 2.70 8.16 -9.26
C LEU A 10 2.07 8.97 -8.11
N ALA A 11 2.89 9.58 -7.24
CA ALA A 11 2.40 10.47 -6.18
C ALA A 11 1.80 11.76 -6.76
N VAL A 12 2.35 12.31 -7.84
CA VAL A 12 1.77 13.45 -8.57
C VAL A 12 0.42 13.07 -9.20
N ILE A 13 0.35 11.92 -9.89
CA ILE A 13 -0.91 11.40 -10.46
C ILE A 13 -1.97 11.20 -9.35
N PHE A 14 -1.57 10.68 -8.19
CA PHE A 14 -2.45 10.51 -7.05
C PHE A 14 -3.04 11.84 -6.55
N LYS A 15 -2.25 12.91 -6.50
CA LYS A 15 -2.76 14.26 -6.14
C LYS A 15 -3.83 14.74 -7.11
N GLU A 16 -3.61 14.56 -8.41
CA GLU A 16 -4.60 14.94 -9.44
C GLU A 16 -5.90 14.12 -9.33
N ILE A 17 -5.82 12.82 -9.04
CA ILE A 17 -6.99 11.98 -8.74
C ILE A 17 -7.74 12.50 -7.52
N ARG A 18 -7.04 12.91 -6.45
CA ARG A 18 -7.66 13.44 -5.22
C ARG A 18 -8.37 14.78 -5.46
N LYS A 19 -7.79 15.66 -6.27
CA LYS A 19 -8.44 16.92 -6.72
C LYS A 19 -9.74 16.63 -7.48
N LEU A 20 -9.70 15.72 -8.47
CA LEU A 20 -10.89 15.34 -9.24
C LEU A 20 -11.98 14.66 -8.40
N ARG A 21 -11.62 14.02 -7.29
CA ARG A 21 -12.56 13.44 -6.32
C ARG A 21 -13.12 14.46 -5.32
N GLY A 22 -12.72 15.74 -5.40
CA GLY A 22 -13.13 16.79 -4.48
C GLY A 22 -12.62 16.60 -3.05
N VAL A 23 -11.58 15.78 -2.85
CA VAL A 23 -10.98 15.55 -1.54
C VAL A 23 -10.09 16.73 -1.15
N TYR A 24 -9.33 17.24 -2.11
CA TYR A 24 -8.52 18.44 -1.93
C TYR A 24 -9.29 19.64 -2.48
N LYS A 25 -9.64 20.58 -1.61
CA LYS A 25 -10.36 21.80 -1.95
C LYS A 25 -9.45 22.92 -2.45
N ALA A 26 -8.15 22.81 -2.15
CA ALA A 26 -7.10 23.74 -2.57
C ALA A 26 -5.79 22.97 -2.79
N ASP A 27 -4.80 23.62 -3.42
CA ASP A 27 -3.50 23.00 -3.73
C ASP A 27 -2.65 22.71 -2.47
N ASP A 28 -2.97 23.37 -1.35
CA ASP A 28 -2.36 23.18 -0.03
C ASP A 28 -3.16 22.23 0.89
N ASP A 29 -4.26 21.67 0.40
CA ASP A 29 -5.11 20.74 1.14
C ASP A 29 -4.51 19.33 1.09
N PHE A 30 -4.06 18.81 2.23
CA PHE A 30 -3.47 17.47 2.37
C PHE A 30 -4.02 16.77 3.62
N ASP A 31 -4.22 15.45 3.52
CA ASP A 31 -4.61 14.61 4.65
C ASP A 31 -3.36 14.27 5.48
N ILE A 32 -3.09 15.10 6.49
CA ILE A 32 -1.92 14.94 7.38
C ILE A 32 -2.28 13.96 8.49
N CYS A 33 -1.75 12.73 8.42
CA CYS A 33 -1.94 11.70 9.44
C CYS A 33 -0.91 11.72 10.58
N ASP A 34 0.25 12.38 10.38
CA ASP A 34 1.28 12.60 11.41
C ASP A 34 1.82 14.04 11.32
N VAL A 35 1.20 14.96 12.07
CA VAL A 35 1.57 16.38 12.09
C VAL A 35 3.02 16.58 12.52
N LYS A 36 3.48 15.82 13.51
CA LYS A 36 4.83 15.99 14.07
C LYS A 36 5.88 15.58 13.04
N GLY A 37 5.70 14.43 12.39
CA GLY A 37 6.59 13.99 11.32
C GLY A 37 6.58 14.96 10.13
N PHE A 38 5.43 15.52 9.79
CA PHE A 38 5.28 16.41 8.63
C PHE A 38 5.96 17.78 8.81
N LEU A 39 6.06 18.26 10.05
CA LEU A 39 6.74 19.50 10.40
C LEU A 39 8.24 19.32 10.68
N SER A 40 8.65 18.09 11.01
CA SER A 40 10.05 17.80 11.35
C SER A 40 10.92 17.80 10.08
N PRO A 41 12.10 18.42 10.09
CA PRO A 41 13.04 18.29 8.99
C PRO A 41 13.47 16.83 8.80
N LEU A 42 13.45 16.36 7.55
CA LEU A 42 13.98 15.06 7.15
C LEU A 42 15.51 15.09 7.20
N GLU A 43 16.08 14.22 8.01
CA GLU A 43 17.50 13.94 8.00
C GLU A 43 17.84 13.04 6.79
N PRO A 44 18.98 13.24 6.11
CA PRO A 44 20.06 14.20 6.42
C PRO A 44 19.92 15.56 5.71
N PHE A 45 18.78 15.89 5.11
CA PHE A 45 18.65 17.06 4.23
C PHE A 45 18.87 18.39 4.97
N LYS A 46 18.51 18.47 6.26
CA LYS A 46 18.69 19.70 7.04
C LYS A 46 20.13 19.96 7.52
N ARG A 47 21.00 18.95 7.49
CA ARG A 47 22.36 19.04 8.04
C ARG A 47 23.20 20.09 7.32
N ASP A 48 24.13 20.71 8.05
CA ASP A 48 25.08 21.67 7.47
C ASP A 48 25.94 21.05 6.36
N SER A 49 26.21 19.74 6.47
CA SER A 49 26.93 18.94 5.47
C SER A 49 26.20 18.75 4.15
N ASN A 50 24.88 19.00 4.06
CA ASN A 50 24.18 19.00 2.78
C ASN A 50 24.63 20.22 1.95
N PRO A 51 25.27 20.01 0.78
CA PRO A 51 25.82 21.10 -0.03
C PRO A 51 24.74 21.84 -0.84
N PHE A 52 23.52 21.31 -0.92
CA PHE A 52 22.44 21.86 -1.76
C PHE A 52 21.48 22.71 -0.92
N PRO A 53 21.49 24.06 -1.08
CA PRO A 53 20.60 24.93 -0.30
C PRO A 53 19.12 24.60 -0.52
N LEU A 54 18.75 24.23 -1.75
CA LEU A 54 17.37 23.93 -2.13
C LEU A 54 16.75 22.79 -1.31
N THR A 55 17.47 21.68 -1.11
CA THR A 55 16.96 20.54 -0.31
C THR A 55 17.10 20.79 1.19
N LYS A 56 18.03 21.65 1.61
CA LYS A 56 18.16 22.09 3.01
C LYS A 56 17.04 23.04 3.44
N GLU A 57 16.58 23.89 2.53
CA GLU A 57 15.47 24.82 2.75
C GLU A 57 14.11 24.11 2.77
N ASN A 58 13.95 23.13 1.86
CA ASN A 58 12.75 22.31 1.69
C ASN A 58 12.86 20.94 2.40
N SER A 59 13.57 20.87 3.52
CA SER A 59 13.88 19.60 4.17
C SER A 59 12.70 18.99 4.93
N SER A 60 11.62 19.73 5.22
CA SER A 60 10.45 19.18 5.92
C SER A 60 9.41 18.66 4.94
N PRO A 61 8.70 17.55 5.21
CA PRO A 61 7.70 17.00 4.30
C PRO A 61 6.62 17.99 3.87
N LEU A 62 6.21 18.90 4.76
CA LEU A 62 5.27 19.98 4.44
C LEU A 62 5.74 20.88 3.29
N LYS A 63 7.05 21.12 3.18
CA LYS A 63 7.61 21.96 2.12
C LYS A 63 7.85 21.19 0.82
N THR A 64 7.85 19.86 0.88
CA THR A 64 8.02 19.00 -0.28
C THR A 64 6.69 18.64 -0.95
N THR A 65 5.55 19.08 -0.40
CA THR A 65 4.24 18.80 -0.97
C THR A 65 4.04 19.49 -2.32
N ASP A 66 4.50 20.73 -2.45
CA ASP A 66 4.67 21.37 -3.75
C ASP A 66 6.01 20.94 -4.34
N TYR A 67 5.96 20.04 -5.33
CA TYR A 67 7.18 19.53 -5.95
C TYR A 67 7.78 20.52 -6.96
N SER A 68 7.02 21.53 -7.39
CA SER A 68 7.47 22.52 -8.38
C SER A 68 8.63 23.36 -7.86
N VAL A 69 8.76 23.51 -6.53
CA VAL A 69 9.88 24.19 -5.87
C VAL A 69 11.23 23.57 -6.23
N PHE A 70 11.26 22.29 -6.63
CA PHE A 70 12.48 21.59 -7.02
C PHE A 70 12.84 21.76 -8.50
N GLY A 71 12.05 22.51 -9.27
CA GLY A 71 12.37 22.86 -10.65
C GLY A 71 12.31 21.69 -11.66
N TYR A 72 11.61 20.60 -11.32
CA TYR A 72 11.35 19.50 -12.24
C TYR A 72 9.86 19.38 -12.56
N SER A 73 9.56 18.72 -13.68
CA SER A 73 8.22 18.35 -14.10
C SER A 73 8.25 16.97 -14.76
N TYR A 74 7.07 16.35 -14.86
CA TYR A 74 6.86 15.13 -15.64
C TYR A 74 6.21 15.51 -16.98
N ASP A 75 6.68 14.87 -18.03
CA ASP A 75 6.17 14.98 -19.39
C ASP A 75 4.80 14.30 -19.55
N ASP A 76 4.62 13.16 -18.89
CA ASP A 76 3.39 12.37 -18.92
C ASP A 76 2.90 12.03 -17.51
N LEU A 77 1.62 12.34 -17.25
CA LEU A 77 0.91 12.04 -16.01
C LEU A 77 -0.21 11.00 -16.21
N THR A 78 -0.07 10.10 -17.20
CA THR A 78 -0.98 8.96 -17.37
C THR A 78 -0.50 7.71 -16.65
N LEU A 79 -1.39 6.87 -16.15
CA LEU A 79 -1.05 5.55 -15.62
C LEU A 79 -1.55 4.49 -16.60
N ASN A 80 -0.62 3.77 -17.25
CA ASN A 80 -0.94 2.78 -18.29
C ASN A 80 -1.85 3.36 -19.41
N GLY A 81 -1.58 4.60 -19.81
CA GLY A 81 -2.37 5.32 -20.84
C GLY A 81 -3.68 5.94 -20.33
N LEU A 82 -4.00 5.82 -19.04
CA LEU A 82 -5.18 6.44 -18.43
C LEU A 82 -4.81 7.76 -17.76
N ASP A 83 -5.49 8.84 -18.11
CA ASP A 83 -5.39 10.08 -17.34
C ASP A 83 -6.12 9.98 -15.99
N ALA A 84 -5.97 11.01 -15.15
CA ALA A 84 -6.57 11.03 -13.82
C ALA A 84 -8.11 10.90 -13.83
N ALA A 85 -8.80 11.44 -14.83
CA ALA A 85 -10.26 11.37 -14.92
C ALA A 85 -10.74 9.94 -15.26
N HIS A 86 -10.05 9.28 -16.18
CA HIS A 86 -10.29 7.88 -16.50
C HIS A 86 -10.02 6.96 -15.30
N ILE A 87 -8.95 7.23 -14.53
CA ILE A 87 -8.66 6.48 -13.30
C ILE A 87 -9.77 6.68 -12.26
N VAL A 88 -10.29 7.91 -12.10
CA VAL A 88 -11.44 8.16 -11.21
C VAL A 88 -12.66 7.35 -11.62
N ASN A 89 -12.98 7.29 -12.92
CA ASN A 89 -14.08 6.49 -13.41
C ASN A 89 -13.85 4.99 -13.21
N LEU A 90 -12.63 4.50 -13.43
CA LEU A 90 -12.26 3.11 -13.16
C LEU A 90 -12.38 2.75 -11.67
N ILE A 91 -12.02 3.66 -10.77
CA ILE A 91 -12.20 3.47 -9.32
C ILE A 91 -13.69 3.37 -8.99
N LYS A 92 -14.54 4.23 -9.56
CA LYS A 92 -16.00 4.19 -9.35
C LYS A 92 -16.61 2.88 -9.85
N ASP A 93 -16.23 2.44 -11.05
CA ASP A 93 -16.66 1.15 -11.62
C ASP A 93 -16.22 -0.04 -10.74
N ARG A 94 -14.98 -0.02 -10.23
CA ARG A 94 -14.55 -1.03 -9.25
C ARG A 94 -15.31 -0.97 -7.93
N GLN A 95 -15.78 0.21 -7.54
CA GLN A 95 -16.56 0.40 -6.30
C GLN A 95 -18.03 0.04 -6.47
N SER A 96 -18.56 -0.08 -7.69
CA SER A 96 -19.95 -0.49 -7.94
C SER A 96 -20.18 -1.99 -7.84
N HIS A 97 -19.18 -2.75 -7.41
CA HIS A 97 -19.22 -4.19 -7.25
C HIS A 97 -18.73 -4.59 -5.85
N ASP A 98 -19.31 -5.67 -5.33
CA ASP A 98 -18.87 -6.28 -4.08
C ASP A 98 -17.43 -6.79 -4.20
N ARG A 99 -16.64 -6.60 -3.14
CA ARG A 99 -15.23 -6.99 -3.10
C ARG A 99 -14.87 -7.59 -1.76
N ALA A 100 -13.90 -8.49 -1.78
CA ALA A 100 -13.29 -9.05 -0.58
C ALA A 100 -11.80 -8.65 -0.52
N PHE A 101 -11.37 -8.24 0.67
CA PHE A 101 -9.98 -7.87 0.96
C PHE A 101 -9.44 -8.72 2.09
N ALA A 102 -8.14 -9.02 2.02
CA ALA A 102 -7.35 -9.44 3.16
C ALA A 102 -6.71 -8.21 3.81
N ASP A 103 -6.97 -8.01 5.09
CA ASP A 103 -6.47 -6.88 5.87
C ASP A 103 -5.23 -7.31 6.66
N PHE A 104 -4.11 -6.67 6.34
CA PHE A 104 -2.81 -6.92 6.97
C PHE A 104 -2.43 -5.77 7.90
N ARG A 105 -2.03 -6.09 9.13
CA ARG A 105 -1.39 -5.14 10.05
C ARG A 105 0.11 -5.26 9.90
N LEU A 106 0.71 -4.31 9.18
CA LEU A 106 2.13 -4.33 8.85
C LEU A 106 2.95 -3.51 9.85
N HIS A 107 4.07 -4.06 10.27
CA HIS A 107 5.07 -3.39 11.10
C HIS A 107 6.48 -3.86 10.70
N ASN A 108 7.49 -3.23 11.30
CA ASN A 108 8.88 -3.60 11.10
C ASN A 108 9.13 -5.07 11.48
N ILE A 109 9.83 -5.80 10.61
CA ILE A 109 10.19 -7.22 10.79
C ILE A 109 11.72 -7.45 10.75
N GLY A 110 12.51 -6.37 10.85
CA GLY A 110 13.98 -6.42 10.88
C GLY A 110 14.66 -6.71 9.53
N GLY A 111 13.91 -6.76 8.43
CA GLY A 111 14.44 -7.05 7.11
C GLY A 111 13.37 -7.00 6.02
N SER A 112 13.80 -7.26 4.78
CA SER A 112 12.88 -7.33 3.64
C SER A 112 12.28 -8.73 3.49
N ALA A 113 11.01 -8.79 3.11
CA ALA A 113 10.28 -10.06 2.95
C ALA A 113 9.28 -10.04 1.77
N ASP A 114 9.09 -11.22 1.20
CA ASP A 114 8.02 -11.62 0.27
C ASP A 114 6.87 -12.24 1.08
N VAL A 115 5.67 -11.67 0.99
CA VAL A 115 4.47 -12.14 1.69
C VAL A 115 3.51 -12.75 0.69
N ARG A 116 3.30 -14.06 0.80
CA ARG A 116 2.47 -14.85 -0.10
C ARG A 116 1.11 -15.12 0.51
N VAL A 117 0.09 -14.51 -0.07
CA VAL A 117 -1.29 -14.54 0.42
C VAL A 117 -2.03 -15.75 -0.15
N LYS A 118 -2.79 -16.43 0.71
CA LYS A 118 -3.61 -17.59 0.36
C LYS A 118 -5.02 -17.44 0.93
N VAL A 119 -6.02 -17.89 0.18
CA VAL A 119 -7.40 -18.05 0.67
C VAL A 119 -7.59 -19.51 0.99
N CYS A 120 -8.02 -19.82 2.21
CA CYS A 120 -8.14 -21.18 2.71
C CYS A 120 -9.59 -21.47 3.12
N LEU A 121 -9.97 -22.74 2.96
CA LEU A 121 -11.22 -23.30 3.45
C LEU A 121 -10.92 -24.09 4.72
N ASP A 122 -11.76 -23.90 5.74
CA ASP A 122 -11.78 -24.80 6.89
C ASP A 122 -12.09 -26.21 6.38
N SER A 123 -11.22 -27.18 6.63
CA SER A 123 -11.54 -28.58 6.33
C SER A 123 -12.66 -29.06 7.25
N ASP A 124 -13.70 -29.69 6.69
CA ASP A 124 -14.67 -30.44 7.50
C ASP A 124 -13.90 -31.56 8.22
N ALA A 125 -13.91 -31.54 9.55
CA ALA A 125 -13.09 -32.35 10.45
C ALA A 125 -13.25 -33.89 10.34
N GLU A 126 -14.01 -34.39 9.36
CA GLU A 126 -14.24 -35.81 9.11
C GLU A 126 -13.23 -36.43 8.12
N GLU A 127 -12.55 -35.63 7.29
CA GLU A 127 -11.47 -36.10 6.43
C GLU A 127 -10.19 -35.33 6.74
N ASP A 128 -9.14 -36.05 7.18
CA ASP A 128 -7.79 -35.55 7.55
C ASP A 128 -7.00 -35.08 6.31
N THR A 129 -7.63 -34.27 5.48
CA THR A 129 -7.05 -33.59 4.32
C THR A 129 -7.04 -32.11 4.69
N GLY A 130 -5.96 -31.66 5.36
CA GLY A 130 -5.88 -30.31 5.90
C GLY A 130 -6.26 -29.18 4.92
N ASP A 131 -6.49 -27.98 5.45
CA ASP A 131 -7.04 -26.81 4.76
C ASP A 131 -6.71 -26.71 3.27
N GLN A 132 -7.76 -26.68 2.44
CA GLN A 132 -7.63 -26.43 1.01
C GLN A 132 -7.36 -24.94 0.79
N CYS A 133 -6.12 -24.61 0.45
CA CYS A 133 -5.68 -23.23 0.22
C CYS A 133 -5.35 -22.95 -1.24
N GLU A 134 -5.83 -21.82 -1.76
CA GLU A 134 -5.51 -21.29 -3.09
C GLU A 134 -4.69 -20.00 -2.99
N HIS A 135 -3.67 -19.87 -3.83
CA HIS A 135 -2.81 -18.70 -3.88
C HIS A 135 -3.55 -17.47 -4.42
N ALA A 136 -3.55 -16.37 -3.67
CA ALA A 136 -4.24 -15.13 -4.03
C ALA A 136 -3.32 -14.05 -4.63
N GLY A 137 -2.02 -14.14 -4.35
CA GLY A 137 -1.00 -13.22 -4.85
C GLY A 137 0.02 -12.85 -3.77
N ASP A 138 0.92 -11.95 -4.11
CA ASP A 138 2.07 -11.59 -3.29
C ASP A 138 2.17 -10.07 -3.09
N PHE A 139 2.77 -9.67 -1.97
CA PHE A 139 3.26 -8.31 -1.78
C PHE A 139 4.60 -8.30 -1.03
N PHE A 140 5.32 -7.20 -1.12
CA PHE A 140 6.67 -7.07 -0.55
C PHE A 140 6.69 -6.08 0.60
N ILE A 141 7.45 -6.41 1.64
CA ILE A 141 7.83 -5.51 2.72
C ILE A 141 9.32 -5.21 2.55
N LEU A 142 9.66 -3.92 2.45
CA LEU A 142 11.06 -3.49 2.46
C LEU A 142 11.47 -3.18 3.89
N GLY A 143 12.67 -3.57 4.24
CA GLY A 143 13.27 -3.22 5.51
C GLY A 143 14.71 -3.67 5.65
N GLY A 144 15.35 -3.24 6.74
CA GLY A 144 16.76 -3.51 7.01
C GLY A 144 17.08 -3.69 8.49
N PRO A 145 18.27 -4.22 8.81
CA PRO A 145 18.64 -4.60 10.18
C PRO A 145 18.83 -3.41 11.13
N ILE A 146 19.06 -2.21 10.58
CA ILE A 146 19.25 -0.95 11.32
C ILE A 146 18.16 0.08 10.98
N GLU A 147 17.06 -0.38 10.39
CA GLU A 147 15.94 0.47 10.06
C GLU A 147 15.25 0.98 11.33
N MET A 148 14.69 2.18 11.26
CA MET A 148 13.83 2.69 12.32
C MET A 148 12.60 1.79 12.45
N ASP A 149 12.20 1.50 13.69
CA ASP A 149 10.96 0.78 13.95
C ASP A 149 9.75 1.56 13.42
N TRP A 150 8.78 0.84 12.85
CA TRP A 150 7.59 1.42 12.25
C TRP A 150 6.42 0.45 12.31
N SER A 151 5.21 1.02 12.31
CA SER A 151 3.96 0.27 12.19
C SER A 151 2.94 1.12 11.46
N PHE A 152 2.20 0.52 10.53
CA PHE A 152 1.13 1.23 9.84
C PHE A 152 -0.04 1.46 10.79
N SER A 153 -0.52 2.71 10.85
CA SER A 153 -1.70 3.10 11.64
C SER A 153 -3.01 2.58 11.07
N ARG A 154 -3.00 2.13 9.81
CA ARG A 154 -4.15 1.58 9.08
C ARG A 154 -3.76 0.23 8.46
N PRO A 155 -4.70 -0.71 8.35
CA PRO A 155 -4.44 -1.97 7.67
C PRO A 155 -4.11 -1.76 6.18
N TYR A 156 -3.21 -2.59 5.67
CA TYR A 156 -2.99 -2.76 4.24
C TYR A 156 -4.05 -3.70 3.69
N HIS A 157 -4.82 -3.24 2.70
CA HIS A 157 -5.90 -3.99 2.08
C HIS A 157 -5.40 -4.65 0.79
N PHE A 158 -5.37 -5.98 0.77
CA PHE A 158 -5.02 -6.77 -0.41
C PHE A 158 -6.29 -7.38 -1.02
N GLU A 159 -6.61 -7.06 -2.27
CA GLU A 159 -7.87 -7.54 -2.88
C GLU A 159 -7.78 -9.03 -3.24
N ILE A 160 -8.68 -9.84 -2.67
CA ILE A 160 -8.75 -11.30 -2.86
C ILE A 160 -10.01 -11.74 -3.63
N THR A 161 -10.86 -10.78 -4.04
CA THR A 161 -12.16 -11.01 -4.72
C THR A 161 -12.08 -12.09 -5.81
N LYS A 162 -11.10 -11.99 -6.71
CA LYS A 162 -10.94 -12.91 -7.84
C LYS A 162 -10.65 -14.35 -7.40
N THR A 163 -9.85 -14.51 -6.34
CA THR A 163 -9.45 -15.82 -5.82
C THR A 163 -10.63 -16.49 -5.12
N VAL A 164 -11.37 -15.73 -4.31
CA VAL A 164 -12.60 -16.22 -3.66
C VAL A 164 -13.63 -16.66 -4.70
N GLN A 165 -13.85 -15.86 -5.74
CA GLN A 165 -14.74 -16.21 -6.85
C GLN A 165 -14.27 -17.42 -7.64
N LYS A 166 -12.94 -17.57 -7.87
CA LYS A 166 -12.35 -18.73 -8.55
C LYS A 166 -12.60 -20.03 -7.79
N LEU A 167 -12.61 -19.96 -6.45
CA LEU A 167 -12.96 -21.07 -5.58
C LEU A 167 -14.47 -21.37 -5.54
N GLY A 168 -15.29 -20.57 -6.21
CA GLY A 168 -16.75 -20.72 -6.20
C GLY A 168 -17.41 -20.30 -4.88
N LEU A 169 -16.70 -19.52 -4.06
CA LEU A 169 -17.17 -19.11 -2.74
C LEU A 169 -17.91 -17.78 -2.82
N PRO A 170 -18.96 -17.60 -1.99
CA PRO A 170 -19.54 -16.28 -1.80
C PRO A 170 -18.54 -15.35 -1.10
N LEU A 171 -18.53 -14.07 -1.48
CA LEU A 171 -17.55 -13.09 -0.95
C LEU A 171 -17.74 -12.81 0.55
N ASP A 172 -18.96 -13.00 1.05
CA ASP A 172 -19.36 -12.92 2.46
C ASP A 172 -19.45 -14.30 3.14
N GLY A 173 -18.91 -15.35 2.50
CA GLY A 173 -18.89 -16.73 3.00
C GLY A 173 -17.90 -16.97 4.13
N ASN A 174 -17.87 -18.24 4.58
CA ASN A 174 -16.88 -18.70 5.56
C ASN A 174 -15.60 -19.18 4.85
N TYR A 175 -14.55 -18.38 4.96
CA TYR A 175 -13.18 -18.71 4.54
C TYR A 175 -12.22 -17.80 5.31
N HIS A 176 -10.96 -18.23 5.42
CA HIS A 176 -9.91 -17.44 6.05
C HIS A 176 -8.77 -17.14 5.07
N VAL A 177 -7.87 -16.27 5.53
CA VAL A 177 -6.68 -15.90 4.78
C VAL A 177 -5.46 -16.32 5.58
N GLU A 178 -4.51 -16.94 4.90
CA GLU A 178 -3.19 -17.23 5.43
C GLU A 178 -2.12 -16.47 4.66
N ALA A 179 -0.97 -16.28 5.31
CA ALA A 179 0.18 -15.67 4.69
C ALA A 179 1.46 -16.42 5.07
N ASP A 180 2.18 -16.87 4.04
CA ASP A 180 3.55 -17.34 4.21
C ASP A 180 4.52 -16.20 3.96
N ILE A 181 5.46 -16.01 4.89
CA ILE A 181 6.40 -14.89 4.84
C ILE A 181 7.80 -15.46 4.60
N PHE A 182 8.46 -15.00 3.54
CA PHE A 182 9.80 -15.42 3.18
C PHE A 182 10.73 -14.21 3.22
N SER A 183 11.86 -14.35 3.91
CA SER A 183 12.95 -13.38 3.77
C SER A 183 13.49 -13.40 2.33
N ILE A 184 14.12 -12.30 1.90
CA ILE A 184 14.77 -12.20 0.59
C ILE A 184 15.81 -13.30 0.30
N ASN A 185 16.36 -13.95 1.33
CA ASN A 185 17.29 -15.06 1.19
C ASN A 185 16.59 -16.43 0.99
N GLY A 186 15.25 -16.45 0.93
CA GLY A 186 14.42 -17.64 0.78
C GLY A 186 14.04 -18.32 2.10
N THR A 187 14.51 -17.85 3.25
CA THR A 187 14.19 -18.44 4.55
C THR A 187 12.73 -18.13 4.91
N LYS A 188 11.96 -19.18 5.22
CA LYS A 188 10.60 -19.01 5.76
C LYS A 188 10.69 -18.39 7.15
N LEU A 189 10.07 -17.25 7.33
CA LEU A 189 9.95 -16.57 8.61
C LEU A 189 8.80 -17.17 9.43
N PRO A 190 8.81 -17.05 10.77
CA PRO A 190 7.70 -17.49 11.62
C PRO A 190 6.38 -16.85 11.19
N SER A 191 5.30 -17.62 11.13
CA SER A 191 3.98 -17.13 10.69
C SER A 191 3.40 -16.05 11.61
N ASN A 192 3.81 -16.04 12.88
CA ASN A 192 3.39 -15.06 13.88
C ASN A 192 4.24 -13.76 13.87
N ILE A 193 5.20 -13.63 12.95
CA ILE A 193 5.99 -12.38 12.81
C ILE A 193 5.11 -11.20 12.40
N LEU A 194 3.99 -11.47 11.72
CA LEU A 194 2.90 -10.53 11.50
C LEU A 194 1.62 -11.09 12.14
N PRO A 195 0.69 -10.25 12.60
CA PRO A 195 -0.61 -10.72 13.02
C PRO A 195 -1.35 -11.42 11.88
N HIS A 196 -2.13 -12.46 12.20
CA HIS A 196 -2.98 -13.13 11.22
C HIS A 196 -3.87 -12.12 10.48
N PRO A 197 -3.95 -12.20 9.14
CA PRO A 197 -4.79 -11.31 8.36
C PRO A 197 -6.27 -11.63 8.58
N THR A 198 -7.12 -10.64 8.37
CA THR A 198 -8.58 -10.79 8.49
C THR A 198 -9.25 -10.55 7.15
N VAL A 199 -10.36 -11.23 6.89
CA VAL A 199 -11.20 -10.96 5.71
C VAL A 199 -12.05 -9.71 5.96
N ASN A 200 -12.11 -8.84 4.96
CA ASN A 200 -12.89 -7.61 4.94
C ASN A 200 -13.75 -7.59 3.68
N PHE A 201 -15.04 -7.89 3.85
CA PHE A 201 -16.04 -7.75 2.80
C PHE A 201 -16.46 -6.28 2.66
N ARG A 202 -16.45 -5.78 1.42
CA ARG A 202 -16.85 -4.42 1.07
C ARG A 202 -17.97 -4.47 0.04
N PRO A 203 -19.21 -4.11 0.44
CA PRO A 203 -20.32 -4.09 -0.50
C PRO A 203 -20.12 -3.01 -1.57
N ALA A 204 -20.80 -3.21 -2.69
CA ALA A 204 -20.92 -2.22 -3.75
C ALA A 204 -21.45 -0.88 -3.20
N VAL A 205 -20.87 0.21 -3.68
CA VAL A 205 -21.34 1.57 -3.41
C VAL A 205 -22.24 1.98 -4.56
N GLY A 206 -23.53 2.15 -4.28
CA GLY A 206 -24.54 2.66 -5.22
C GLY A 206 -24.52 4.17 -5.40
#